data_AF-A0A135TGP8-F1
#
_entry.id   AF-A0A135TGP8-F1
#
_cell.length_a   1.000
_cell.length_b   1.000
_cell.length_c   1.000
_cell.angle_alpha   90.00
_cell.angle_beta   90.00
_cell.angle_gamma   90.00
#
_symmetry.space_group_name_H-M   'P 1'
#
loop_
_entity.id
_entity.type
_entity.pdbx_description
1 polymer ?
#
loop_
_entity_poly.entity_id
_entity_poly.type
_entity_poly.pdbx_seq_one_letter_code
_entity_poly.pdbx_strand_id
1 'polypeptide(L)'
;MIFLFFLTILTMASRIIAAPRESSTALDVIQTRAKKKIPANFKASCTDVRFFDPRDLVEEGDKRKDSTPYLVAKCGDGNGGQKCSWMPLTACFANAHGEIVYRR
;
A
#
# COMPACT_ATOMS: atom_id res chain seq x y z
N MET A 1 -53.99 -38.43 -29.54
CA MET A 1 -52.79 -38.59 -30.40
C MET A 1 -52.85 -37.52 -31.48
N ILE A 2 -51.74 -36.81 -31.75
CA ILE A 2 -51.64 -35.58 -32.59
C ILE A 2 -51.86 -34.27 -31.81
N PHE A 3 -51.19 -34.11 -30.67
CA PHE A 3 -50.79 -32.78 -30.17
C PHE A 3 -49.60 -32.85 -29.20
N LEU A 4 -48.93 -34.01 -29.11
CA LEU A 4 -47.48 -34.04 -28.91
C LEU A 4 -46.88 -33.75 -30.29
N PHE A 5 -46.17 -32.63 -30.46
CA PHE A 5 -44.94 -32.54 -31.28
C PHE A 5 -44.39 -31.11 -31.45
N PHE A 6 -45.06 -30.05 -30.98
CA PHE A 6 -44.60 -28.67 -31.23
C PHE A 6 -44.06 -27.88 -30.03
N LEU A 7 -43.84 -28.50 -28.87
CA LEU A 7 -43.27 -27.81 -27.70
C LEU A 7 -41.99 -28.48 -27.16
N THR A 8 -41.19 -29.06 -28.04
CA THR A 8 -39.86 -29.62 -27.70
C THR A 8 -38.72 -28.95 -28.46
N ILE A 9 -38.93 -27.72 -28.96
CA ILE A 9 -37.88 -26.95 -29.65
C ILE A 9 -37.77 -25.56 -29.01
N LEU A 10 -37.29 -25.53 -27.77
CA LEU A 10 -36.53 -24.38 -27.27
C LEU A 10 -35.34 -24.88 -26.46
N THR A 11 -34.51 -25.69 -27.11
CA THR A 11 -33.08 -25.69 -26.84
C THR A 11 -32.57 -24.26 -27.05
N MET A 12 -31.91 -23.67 -26.05
CA MET A 12 -30.73 -22.80 -26.22
C MET A 12 -30.32 -22.24 -24.86
N ALA A 13 -29.33 -22.91 -24.26
CA ALA A 13 -28.22 -22.31 -23.52
C ALA A 13 -28.56 -21.13 -22.59
N SER A 14 -29.01 -21.42 -21.37
CA SER A 14 -28.72 -20.56 -20.22
C SER A 14 -27.22 -20.68 -19.94
N ARG A 15 -26.45 -19.83 -20.62
CA ARG A 15 -25.02 -19.65 -20.38
C ARG A 15 -24.84 -19.31 -18.90
N ILE A 16 -24.01 -20.10 -18.23
CA ILE A 16 -23.41 -19.72 -16.96
C ILE A 16 -22.76 -18.36 -17.21
N ILE A 17 -23.28 -17.30 -16.59
CA ILE A 17 -22.55 -16.03 -16.48
C ILE A 17 -21.44 -16.32 -15.48
N ALA A 18 -20.36 -16.93 -15.98
CA ALA A 18 -19.09 -16.83 -15.31
C ALA A 18 -18.77 -15.33 -15.33
N ALA A 19 -18.75 -14.72 -14.15
CA ALA A 19 -18.26 -13.36 -13.98
C ALA A 19 -16.95 -13.23 -14.77
N PRO A 20 -16.70 -12.10 -15.46
CA PRO A 20 -15.41 -11.88 -16.09
C PRO A 20 -14.34 -12.14 -15.04
N ARG A 21 -13.47 -13.14 -15.26
CA ARG A 21 -12.21 -13.21 -14.54
C ARG A 21 -11.48 -11.95 -14.96
N GLU A 22 -11.62 -10.88 -14.17
CA GLU A 22 -10.79 -9.71 -14.26
C GLU A 22 -9.35 -10.18 -14.09
N SER A 23 -8.72 -10.34 -15.25
CA SER A 23 -7.30 -10.22 -15.53
C SER A 23 -6.43 -10.18 -14.28
N SER A 24 -5.99 -11.37 -13.83
CA SER A 24 -4.84 -11.54 -12.91
C SER A 24 -3.65 -10.64 -13.30
N THR A 25 -3.52 -10.32 -14.58
CA THR A 25 -2.49 -9.42 -15.09
C THR A 25 -2.61 -7.97 -14.59
N ALA A 26 -3.79 -7.44 -14.27
CA ALA A 26 -3.90 -6.08 -13.74
C ALA A 26 -3.41 -6.01 -12.28
N LEU A 27 -3.73 -7.01 -11.46
CA LEU A 27 -3.21 -7.16 -10.11
C LEU A 27 -1.70 -7.47 -10.12
N ASP A 28 -1.25 -8.37 -10.99
CA ASP A 28 0.17 -8.71 -11.17
C ASP A 28 1.00 -7.52 -11.68
N VAL A 29 0.44 -6.65 -12.53
CA VAL A 29 1.10 -5.41 -13.01
C VAL A 29 1.21 -4.37 -11.89
N ILE A 30 0.23 -4.28 -10.99
CA ILE A 30 0.32 -3.45 -9.79
C ILE A 30 1.36 -4.04 -8.80
N GLN A 31 1.40 -5.36 -8.65
CA GLN A 31 2.36 -6.06 -7.78
C GLN A 31 3.81 -5.99 -8.29
N THR A 32 4.02 -6.02 -9.61
CA THR A 32 5.35 -5.88 -10.22
C THR A 32 5.87 -4.45 -10.18
N ARG A 33 5.01 -3.43 -10.28
CA ARG A 33 5.40 -2.02 -9.99
C ARG A 33 5.78 -1.79 -8.52
N ALA A 34 5.32 -2.63 -7.59
CA ALA A 34 5.61 -2.53 -6.16
C ALA A 34 6.97 -3.12 -5.74
N LYS A 35 7.73 -3.77 -6.63
CA LYS A 35 9.14 -4.16 -6.36
C LYS A 35 10.12 -3.02 -6.67
N LYS A 36 9.76 -1.78 -6.34
CA LYS A 36 10.81 -0.77 -6.12
C LYS A 36 11.57 -1.25 -4.89
N LYS A 37 12.77 -1.82 -5.09
CA LYS A 37 13.66 -2.23 -4.00
C LYS A 37 13.68 -1.09 -3.00
N ILE A 38 12.99 -1.24 -1.87
CA ILE A 38 13.26 -0.45 -0.68
C ILE A 38 14.76 -0.61 -0.50
N PRO A 39 15.56 0.47 -0.44
CA PRO A 39 17.00 0.35 -0.27
C PRO A 39 17.23 -0.58 0.92
N ALA A 40 17.66 -1.82 0.63
CA ALA A 40 18.16 -2.69 1.66
C ALA A 40 19.31 -1.93 2.31
N ASN A 41 19.48 -2.08 3.62
CA ASN A 41 20.57 -1.50 4.43
C ASN A 41 20.26 -0.22 5.20
N PHE A 42 19.01 0.27 5.29
CA PHE A 42 18.69 1.39 6.21
C PHE A 42 19.14 1.09 7.65
N LYS A 43 18.89 -0.13 8.15
CA LYS A 43 19.37 -0.56 9.48
C LYS A 43 20.89 -0.81 9.55
N ALA A 44 21.58 -0.95 8.43
CA ALA A 44 23.02 -1.22 8.40
C ALA A 44 23.85 0.07 8.32
N SER A 45 23.30 1.13 7.70
CA SER A 45 23.97 2.43 7.57
C SER A 45 23.45 3.49 8.54
N CYS A 46 22.41 3.19 9.31
CA CYS A 46 21.81 4.10 10.28
C CYS A 46 21.72 3.47 11.67
N THR A 47 21.89 4.30 12.68
CA THR A 47 21.76 3.97 14.11
C THR A 47 20.66 4.83 14.72
N ASP A 48 20.27 4.50 15.95
CA ASP A 48 19.27 5.26 16.71
C ASP A 48 17.94 5.45 15.98
N VAL A 49 17.46 4.37 15.35
CA VAL A 49 16.20 4.37 14.60
C VAL A 49 15.05 4.32 15.60
N ARG A 50 14.23 5.37 15.61
CA ARG A 50 13.04 5.46 16.48
C ARG A 50 11.90 6.21 15.79
N PHE A 51 10.69 6.01 16.28
CA PHE A 51 9.57 6.88 15.94
C PHE A 51 9.59 8.10 16.85
N PHE A 52 9.30 9.25 16.28
CA PHE A 52 9.12 10.50 17.01
C PHE A 52 7.73 11.04 16.70
N ASP A 53 6.92 11.17 17.76
CA ASP A 53 5.61 11.81 17.65
C ASP A 53 5.75 13.28 18.10
N PRO A 54 5.64 14.25 17.18
CA PRO A 54 5.74 15.66 17.54
C PRO A 54 4.61 16.12 18.46
N ARG A 55 3.52 15.34 18.56
CA ARG A 55 2.39 15.64 19.45
C ARG A 55 2.76 15.53 20.92
N ASP A 56 3.82 14.80 21.24
CA ASP A 56 4.34 14.68 22.60
C ASP A 56 4.95 16.00 23.11
N LEU A 57 5.26 16.94 22.21
CA LEU A 57 5.92 18.21 22.54
C LEU A 57 4.99 19.43 22.48
N VAL A 58 3.69 19.24 22.25
CA VAL A 58 2.78 20.37 21.99
C VAL A 58 1.63 20.43 22.97
N GLU A 59 1.40 21.64 23.46
CA GLU A 59 0.28 21.98 24.34
C GLU A 59 -1.06 21.94 23.61
N GLU A 60 -2.14 21.91 24.39
CA GLU A 60 -3.48 21.90 23.86
C GLU A 60 -3.79 23.17 23.03
N GLY A 61 -4.12 22.98 21.74
CA GLY A 61 -4.45 24.06 20.81
C GLY A 61 -3.40 24.34 19.72
N ASP A 62 -2.25 23.66 19.75
CA ASP A 62 -1.23 23.81 18.71
C ASP A 62 -1.63 23.10 17.40
N LYS A 63 -1.41 23.78 16.27
CA LYS A 63 -1.64 23.26 14.90
C LYS A 63 -0.79 22.02 14.60
N ARG A 64 0.29 21.80 15.35
CA ARG A 64 1.13 20.61 15.26
C ARG A 64 0.45 19.33 15.77
N LYS A 65 -0.74 19.41 16.39
CA LYS A 65 -1.54 18.22 16.76
C LYS A 65 -1.92 17.34 15.56
N ASP A 66 -2.01 17.89 14.36
CA ASP A 66 -2.30 17.13 13.14
C ASP A 66 -1.02 16.59 12.46
N SER A 67 0.13 16.76 13.11
CA SER A 67 1.41 16.29 12.57
C SER A 67 1.51 14.79 12.62
N THR A 68 2.06 14.23 11.56
CA THR A 68 2.24 12.79 11.42
C THR A 68 3.53 12.36 12.13
N PRO A 69 3.57 11.16 12.75
CA PRO A 69 4.80 10.65 13.32
C PRO A 69 5.93 10.60 12.29
N TYR A 70 7.15 10.85 12.75
CA TYR A 70 8.36 10.79 11.95
C TYR A 70 9.13 9.52 12.27
N LEU A 71 9.76 8.94 11.24
CA LEU A 71 10.90 8.05 11.44
C LEU A 71 12.15 8.92 11.56
N VAL A 72 12.87 8.82 12.66
CA VAL A 72 14.14 9.54 12.87
C VAL A 72 15.28 8.55 13.05
N ALA A 73 16.45 8.90 12.52
CA ALA A 73 17.65 8.06 12.61
C ALA A 73 18.94 8.89 12.44
N LYS A 74 20.06 8.39 12.94
CA LYS A 74 21.40 8.89 12.61
C LYS A 74 22.00 8.03 11.50
N CYS A 75 22.11 8.58 10.30
CA CYS A 75 22.56 7.86 9.12
C CYS A 75 23.95 8.33 8.69
N GLY A 76 24.76 7.42 8.12
CA GLY A 76 26.02 7.79 7.49
C GLY A 76 25.84 8.85 6.40
N ASP A 77 26.77 9.81 6.33
CA ASP A 77 26.74 10.88 5.33
C ASP A 77 27.49 10.53 4.02
N GLY A 78 28.14 9.36 3.98
CA GLY A 78 28.95 8.89 2.84
C GLY A 78 30.42 9.31 2.90
N ASN A 79 30.81 10.19 3.82
CA ASN A 79 32.16 10.71 4.03
C ASN A 79 32.79 10.24 5.36
N GLY A 80 32.23 9.19 5.97
CA GLY A 80 32.65 8.68 7.27
C GLY A 80 32.01 9.40 8.47
N GLY A 81 31.19 10.42 8.23
CA GLY A 81 30.41 11.10 9.26
C GLY A 81 29.00 10.54 9.40
N GLN A 82 28.26 11.08 10.36
CA GLN A 82 26.84 10.77 10.59
C GLN A 82 26.01 12.05 10.57
N LYS A 83 24.77 11.96 10.07
CA LYS A 83 23.78 13.03 10.11
C LYS A 83 22.46 12.55 10.69
N CYS A 84 21.80 13.40 11.47
CA CYS A 84 20.42 13.19 11.86
C CYS A 84 19.52 13.35 10.62
N SER A 85 18.72 12.32 10.33
CA SER A 85 17.79 12.27 9.23
C SER A 85 16.39 11.97 9.76
N TRP A 86 15.38 12.53 9.12
CA TRP A 86 13.98 12.34 9.49
C TRP A 86 13.10 12.24 8.26
N MET A 87 12.01 11.49 8.38
CA MET A 87 11.01 11.34 7.31
C MET A 87 9.61 11.24 7.94
N PRO A 88 8.66 12.12 7.56
CA PRO A 88 7.26 11.95 7.98
C PRO A 88 6.71 10.68 7.33
N LEU A 89 6.06 9.81 8.11
CA LEU A 89 5.60 8.52 7.59
C LEU A 89 4.60 8.67 6.45
N THR A 90 3.74 9.68 6.50
CA THR A 90 2.75 9.98 5.46
C THR A 90 3.34 10.41 4.12
N ALA A 91 4.62 10.81 4.07
CA ALA A 91 5.28 11.11 2.80
C ALA A 91 5.54 9.86 1.94
N CYS A 92 5.45 8.66 2.52
CA CYS A 92 5.72 7.40 1.84
C CYS A 92 4.71 6.30 2.14
N PHE A 93 3.90 6.44 3.19
CA PHE A 93 2.95 5.43 3.62
C PHE A 93 1.56 6.01 3.73
N ALA A 94 0.57 5.24 3.30
CA ALA A 94 -0.84 5.56 3.45
C ALA A 94 -1.57 4.37 4.08
N ASN A 95 -2.71 4.65 4.71
CA ASN A 95 -3.67 3.61 5.06
C ASN A 95 -4.61 3.40 3.86
N ALA A 96 -4.61 2.20 3.29
CA ALA A 96 -5.56 1.77 2.28
C ALA A 96 -6.36 0.60 2.83
N HIS A 97 -7.65 0.83 3.11
CA HIS A 97 -8.59 -0.19 3.58
C HIS A 97 -8.14 -0.92 4.87
N GLY A 98 -7.46 -0.21 5.79
CA GLY A 98 -6.95 -0.80 7.04
C GLY A 98 -5.52 -1.34 6.93
N GLU A 99 -4.93 -1.33 5.74
CA GLU A 99 -3.56 -1.80 5.50
C GLU A 99 -2.60 -0.62 5.29
N ILE A 100 -1.38 -0.76 5.81
CA ILE A 100 -0.30 0.20 5.54
C ILE A 100 0.31 -0.14 4.18
N VAL A 101 0.19 0.77 3.23
CA VAL A 101 0.74 0.63 1.88
C VAL A 101 1.81 1.68 1.61
N TYR A 102 2.85 1.30 0.85
CA TYR A 102 3.84 2.26 0.37
C TYR A 102 3.27 3.06 -0.81
N ARG A 103 3.16 4.37 -0.66
CA ARG A 103 2.60 5.31 -1.63
C ARG A 103 3.44 6.59 -1.64
N ARG A 104 4.34 6.69 -2.62
CA ARG A 104 5.22 7.85 -2.85
C ARG A 104 4.94 8.46 -4.21
#